data_AF-A0A7Y1ZHI4-F1
#
_entry.id   AF-A0A7Y1ZHI4-F1
#
_cell.length_a   1.000
_cell.length_b   1.000
_cell.length_c   1.000
_cell.angle_alpha   90.00
_cell.angle_beta   90.00
_cell.angle_gamma   90.00
#
_symmetry.space_group_name_H-M   'P 1'
#
loop_
_entity.id
_entity.type
_entity.pdbx_description
1 polymer ?
#
loop_
_entity_poly.entity_id
_entity_poly.type
_entity_poly.pdbx_seq_one_letter_code
_entity_poly.pdbx_strand_id
1 'polypeptide(L)'
;MKTPLSQSGISLVEVTVAILVLSIGVLGLAGMQVTAKRTSHEAVQRSVATGLASEILERMRANPGGLDNYATAGVGQAVRALPAAPALDCTAACTAEELVLWDLWEWERAMNGATTLRDGEAAGGLVNPVGCVTVVDRLVTVEIAWQGFAALSYETPGTGCGAGLYAADDVDRQLLRITSYLGESI
;
A
#
# COMPACT_ATOMS: atom_id res chain seq x y z
N MET A 1 11.58 69.98 11.86
CA MET A 1 10.18 69.86 12.31
C MET A 1 9.51 68.80 11.44
N LYS A 2 9.20 67.62 11.98
CA LYS A 2 8.59 66.51 11.22
C LYS A 2 7.07 66.63 11.34
N THR A 3 6.39 66.91 10.24
CA THR A 3 4.92 66.93 10.17
C THR A 3 4.40 65.50 10.34
N PRO A 4 3.47 65.23 11.27
CA PRO A 4 2.86 63.93 11.40
C PRO A 4 1.98 63.66 10.17
N LEU A 5 2.20 62.52 9.51
CA LEU A 5 1.34 62.05 8.42
C LEU A 5 -0.05 61.75 8.99
N SER A 6 -1.09 62.21 8.29
CA SER A 6 -2.49 61.99 8.65
C SER A 6 -2.83 60.50 8.61
N GLN A 7 -3.22 59.94 9.75
CA GLN A 7 -3.69 58.56 9.85
C GLN A 7 -5.17 58.52 9.45
N SER A 8 -5.45 58.09 8.23
CA SER A 8 -6.82 57.75 7.80
C SER A 8 -7.24 56.46 8.52
N GLY A 9 -8.26 56.53 9.36
CA GLY A 9 -8.80 55.36 10.07
C GLY A 9 -9.30 54.29 9.10
N ILE A 10 -9.01 53.03 9.43
CA ILE A 10 -9.47 51.85 8.67
C ILE A 10 -11.01 51.80 8.75
N SER A 11 -11.68 51.67 7.60
CA SER A 11 -13.13 51.50 7.54
C SER A 11 -13.53 50.11 8.04
N LEU A 12 -14.65 49.97 8.75
CA LEU A 12 -15.20 48.66 9.16
C LEU A 12 -15.38 47.72 7.95
N VAL A 13 -15.72 48.28 6.78
CA VAL A 13 -15.89 47.54 5.51
C VAL A 13 -14.57 46.99 4.99
N GLU A 14 -13.45 47.65 5.25
CA GLU A 14 -12.13 47.20 4.80
C GLU A 14 -11.68 45.95 5.56
N VAL A 15 -11.91 45.92 6.87
CA VAL A 15 -11.61 44.76 7.72
C VAL A 15 -12.48 43.57 7.35
N THR A 16 -13.78 43.78 7.06
CA THR A 16 -14.67 42.66 6.69
C THR A 16 -14.31 42.06 5.34
N VAL A 17 -13.94 42.90 4.35
CA VAL A 17 -13.47 42.41 3.05
C VAL A 17 -12.13 41.68 3.20
N ALA A 18 -11.20 42.18 4.03
CA ALA A 18 -9.93 41.50 4.31
C ALA A 18 -10.14 40.12 4.95
N ILE A 19 -11.01 40.01 5.95
CA ILE A 19 -11.36 38.73 6.60
C ILE A 19 -12.05 37.79 5.61
N LEU A 20 -12.92 38.29 4.73
CA LEU A 20 -13.58 37.49 3.70
C LEU A 20 -12.56 36.87 2.74
N VAL A 21 -11.65 37.68 2.19
CA VAL A 21 -10.60 37.21 1.27
C VAL A 21 -9.68 36.22 1.98
N LEU A 22 -9.26 36.51 3.21
CA LEU A 22 -8.42 35.62 4.02
C LEU A 22 -9.12 34.28 4.26
N SER A 23 -10.41 34.29 4.59
CA SER A 23 -11.20 33.09 4.86
C SER A 23 -11.31 32.20 3.62
N ILE A 24 -11.55 32.78 2.44
CA ILE A 24 -11.55 32.03 1.16
C ILE A 24 -10.16 31.43 0.89
N GLY A 25 -9.09 32.20 1.13
CA GLY A 25 -7.71 31.73 0.96
C GLY A 25 -7.38 30.54 1.87
N VAL A 26 -7.77 30.59 3.15
CA VAL A 26 -7.55 29.50 4.12
C VAL A 26 -8.35 28.25 3.74
N LEU A 27 -9.60 28.38 3.30
CA LEU A 27 -10.38 27.24 2.81
C LEU A 27 -9.75 26.58 1.59
N GLY A 28 -9.23 27.39 0.65
CA GLY A 28 -8.49 26.89 -0.50
C GLY A 28 -7.25 26.09 -0.08
N LEU A 29 -6.44 26.63 0.84
CA LEU A 29 -5.26 25.95 1.38
C LEU A 29 -5.62 24.65 2.11
N ALA A 30 -6.67 24.65 2.93
CA ALA A 30 -7.12 23.46 3.65
C ALA A 30 -7.54 22.34 2.70
N GLY A 31 -8.23 22.66 1.60
CA GLY A 31 -8.56 21.70 0.54
C GLY A 31 -7.31 21.10 -0.10
N MET A 32 -6.31 21.92 -0.42
CA MET A 32 -5.03 21.45 -0.96
C MET A 32 -4.28 20.55 0.03
N GLN A 33 -4.29 20.86 1.32
CA GLN A 33 -3.65 20.03 2.36
C GLN A 33 -4.25 18.63 2.44
N VAL A 34 -5.58 18.50 2.32
CA VAL A 34 -6.25 17.18 2.29
C VAL A 34 -5.80 16.36 1.09
N THR A 35 -5.80 16.95 -0.11
CA THR A 35 -5.35 16.27 -1.34
C THR A 35 -3.88 15.90 -1.28
N ALA A 36 -3.03 16.78 -0.75
CA ALA A 36 -1.60 16.51 -0.55
C ALA A 36 -1.39 15.32 0.40
N LYS A 37 -2.14 15.26 1.50
CA LYS A 37 -2.07 14.15 2.46
C LYS A 37 -2.50 12.82 1.83
N ARG A 38 -3.59 12.82 1.04
CA ARG A 38 -4.03 11.63 0.30
C ARG A 38 -2.93 11.15 -0.66
N THR A 39 -2.46 12.03 -1.53
CA THR A 39 -1.38 11.72 -2.50
C THR A 39 -0.12 11.18 -1.82
N SER A 40 0.28 11.79 -0.71
CA SER A 40 1.40 11.30 0.09
C SER A 40 1.16 9.90 0.65
N HIS A 41 -0.06 9.59 1.10
CA HIS A 41 -0.41 8.26 1.59
C HIS A 41 -0.35 7.19 0.49
N GLU A 42 -0.85 7.47 -0.72
CA GLU A 42 -0.72 6.54 -1.86
C GLU A 42 0.74 6.30 -2.24
N ALA A 43 1.58 7.33 -2.23
CA ALA A 43 3.01 7.18 -2.50
C ALA A 43 3.68 6.24 -1.47
N VAL A 44 3.33 6.39 -0.19
CA VAL A 44 3.81 5.49 0.87
C VAL A 44 3.33 4.06 0.63
N GLN A 45 2.04 3.85 0.32
CA GLN A 45 1.49 2.51 0.04
C GLN A 45 2.22 1.83 -1.14
N ARG A 46 2.47 2.56 -2.24
CA ARG A 46 3.26 2.03 -3.38
C ARG A 46 4.70 1.68 -2.98
N SER A 47 5.34 2.50 -2.15
CA SER A 47 6.68 2.23 -1.64
C SER A 47 6.70 0.97 -0.77
N VAL A 48 5.70 0.80 0.11
CA VAL A 48 5.56 -0.39 0.96
C VAL A 48 5.33 -1.63 0.11
N ALA A 49 4.40 -1.59 -0.86
CA ALA A 49 4.16 -2.69 -1.79
C ALA A 49 5.44 -3.09 -2.57
N THR A 50 6.23 -2.12 -3.01
CA THR A 50 7.49 -2.39 -3.72
C THR A 50 8.52 -3.09 -2.83
N GLY A 51 8.63 -2.67 -1.57
CA GLY A 51 9.47 -3.33 -0.57
C GLY A 51 9.03 -4.78 -0.32
N LEU A 52 7.73 -5.00 -0.10
CA LEU A 52 7.15 -6.32 0.16
C LEU A 52 7.28 -7.27 -1.04
N ALA A 53 7.12 -6.76 -2.26
CA ALA A 53 7.32 -7.54 -3.48
C ALA A 53 8.79 -7.94 -3.67
N SER A 54 9.72 -7.05 -3.34
CA SER A 54 11.15 -7.34 -3.38
C SER A 54 11.53 -8.37 -2.30
N GLU A 55 10.98 -8.24 -1.09
CA GLU A 55 11.24 -9.16 0.02
C GLU A 55 10.86 -10.60 -0.34
N ILE A 56 9.64 -10.82 -0.85
CA ILE A 56 9.21 -12.19 -1.22
C ILE A 56 10.00 -12.74 -2.40
N LEU A 57 10.44 -11.90 -3.34
CA LEU A 57 11.36 -12.31 -4.42
C LEU A 57 12.71 -12.78 -3.89
N GLU A 58 13.29 -12.09 -2.91
CA GLU A 58 14.55 -12.55 -2.30
C GLU A 58 14.37 -13.84 -1.51
N ARG A 59 13.24 -14.03 -0.81
CA ARG A 59 12.91 -15.29 -0.13
C ARG A 59 12.81 -16.45 -1.11
N MET A 60 12.12 -16.25 -2.24
CA MET A 60 12.06 -17.24 -3.32
C MET A 60 13.43 -17.56 -3.91
N ARG A 61 14.33 -16.56 -4.06
CA ARG A 61 15.72 -16.80 -4.49
C ARG A 61 16.53 -17.61 -3.47
N ALA A 62 16.28 -17.41 -2.18
CA ALA A 62 16.94 -18.16 -1.12
C ALA A 62 16.42 -19.60 -1.00
N ASN A 63 15.23 -19.89 -1.51
CA ASN A 63 14.59 -21.20 -1.47
C ASN A 63 14.23 -21.74 -2.88
N PRO A 64 15.23 -22.00 -3.74
CA PRO A 64 14.96 -22.48 -5.09
C PRO A 64 14.30 -23.86 -5.13
N GLY A 65 14.47 -24.67 -4.08
CA GLY A 65 13.88 -26.01 -3.97
C GLY A 65 12.37 -26.02 -3.73
N GLY A 66 11.80 -24.89 -3.31
CA GLY A 66 10.35 -24.74 -3.07
C GLY A 66 9.66 -23.83 -4.10
N LEU A 67 10.35 -23.38 -5.15
CA LEU A 67 9.92 -22.26 -5.98
C LEU A 67 8.49 -22.42 -6.54
N ASP A 68 8.16 -23.57 -7.11
CA ASP A 68 6.84 -23.83 -7.70
C ASP A 68 5.70 -23.76 -6.67
N ASN A 69 6.00 -24.02 -5.40
CA ASN A 69 5.03 -24.01 -4.32
C ASN A 69 4.70 -22.59 -3.83
N TYR A 70 5.47 -21.57 -4.21
CA TYR A 70 5.11 -20.17 -3.91
C TYR A 70 3.93 -19.68 -4.76
N ALA A 71 3.58 -20.39 -5.86
CA ALA A 71 2.48 -19.99 -6.72
C ALA A 71 1.16 -19.95 -5.93
N THR A 72 0.55 -18.77 -5.87
CA THR A 72 -0.69 -18.53 -5.13
C THR A 72 -1.56 -17.49 -5.83
N ALA A 73 -2.86 -17.75 -5.86
CA ALA A 73 -3.85 -16.83 -6.43
C ALA A 73 -4.29 -15.72 -5.45
N GLY A 74 -3.75 -15.70 -4.22
CA GLY A 74 -4.06 -14.64 -3.27
C GLY A 74 -3.85 -15.02 -1.80
N VAL A 75 -2.95 -14.32 -1.12
CA VAL A 75 -2.94 -14.18 0.35
C VAL A 75 -3.63 -12.86 0.76
N GLY A 76 -4.12 -12.73 2.00
CA GLY A 76 -4.73 -11.50 2.52
C GLY A 76 -6.20 -11.28 2.15
N GLN A 77 -6.65 -11.77 0.99
CA GLN A 77 -8.08 -11.79 0.58
C GLN A 77 -8.82 -10.44 0.74
N ALA A 78 -8.11 -9.32 0.57
CA ALA A 78 -8.60 -7.96 0.75
C ALA A 78 -9.15 -7.68 2.17
N VAL A 79 -8.60 -8.36 3.17
CA VAL A 79 -8.92 -8.16 4.59
C VAL A 79 -7.64 -7.84 5.35
N ARG A 80 -7.69 -6.79 6.15
CA ARG A 80 -6.60 -6.41 7.05
C ARG A 80 -6.66 -7.19 8.36
N ALA A 81 -6.48 -8.50 8.29
CA ALA A 81 -6.46 -9.40 9.45
C ALA A 81 -5.13 -10.16 9.50
N LEU A 82 -4.58 -10.34 10.70
CA LEU A 82 -3.38 -11.15 10.84
C LEU A 82 -3.75 -12.63 10.67
N PRO A 83 -3.11 -13.36 9.74
CA PRO A 83 -3.34 -14.79 9.59
C PRO A 83 -2.90 -15.53 10.86
N ALA A 84 -3.60 -16.61 11.18
CA ALA A 84 -3.20 -17.50 12.27
C ALA A 84 -1.79 -18.03 12.01
N ALA A 85 -0.98 -18.13 13.08
CA ALA A 85 0.36 -18.69 12.96
C ALA A 85 0.29 -20.16 12.48
N PRO A 86 1.15 -20.56 11.52
CA PRO A 86 1.27 -21.96 11.16
C PRO A 86 1.76 -22.77 12.38
N ALA A 87 1.40 -24.05 12.44
CA ALA A 87 1.91 -24.95 13.49
C ALA A 87 3.43 -25.24 13.35
N LEU A 88 3.95 -25.00 12.16
CA LEU A 88 5.35 -25.09 11.78
C LEU A 88 6.09 -23.79 12.15
N ASP A 89 7.28 -23.91 12.73
CA ASP A 89 8.16 -22.78 13.06
C ASP A 89 9.51 -22.93 12.32
N CYS A 90 9.72 -22.10 11.29
CA CYS A 90 10.95 -22.11 10.49
C CYS A 90 12.09 -21.26 11.06
N THR A 91 12.01 -20.87 12.33
CA THR A 91 13.21 -20.52 13.10
C THR A 91 14.06 -21.76 13.44
N ALA A 92 13.48 -22.96 13.34
CA ALA A 92 14.16 -24.24 13.30
C ALA A 92 14.43 -24.71 11.85
N ALA A 93 14.99 -25.91 11.67
CA ALA A 93 15.21 -26.47 10.34
C ALA A 93 13.87 -26.83 9.66
N CYS A 94 13.56 -26.17 8.55
CA CYS A 94 12.44 -26.48 7.67
C CYS A 94 12.93 -27.11 6.35
N THR A 95 12.11 -27.99 5.79
CA THR A 95 12.25 -28.39 4.38
C THR A 95 11.91 -27.21 3.45
N ALA A 96 12.31 -27.32 2.18
CA ALA A 96 12.02 -26.29 1.18
C ALA A 96 10.50 -26.01 1.04
N GLU A 97 9.66 -27.04 1.15
CA GLU A 97 8.20 -26.93 1.06
C GLU A 97 7.61 -26.26 2.30
N GLU A 98 8.09 -26.64 3.48
CA GLU A 98 7.71 -26.05 4.77
C GLU A 98 8.06 -24.55 4.85
N LEU A 99 9.24 -24.18 4.34
CA LEU A 99 9.69 -22.80 4.30
C LEU A 99 8.79 -21.91 3.43
N VAL A 100 8.21 -22.44 2.34
CA VAL A 100 7.25 -21.70 1.51
C VAL A 100 6.02 -21.27 2.31
N LEU A 101 5.45 -22.19 3.10
CA LEU A 101 4.27 -21.90 3.91
C LEU A 101 4.56 -20.83 4.95
N TRP A 102 5.75 -20.90 5.56
CA TRP A 102 6.21 -19.88 6.50
C TRP A 102 6.40 -18.52 5.83
N ASP A 103 7.07 -18.48 4.68
CA ASP A 103 7.32 -17.23 3.96
C ASP A 103 6.04 -16.55 3.48
N LEU A 104 5.08 -17.30 2.93
CA LEU A 104 3.80 -16.75 2.50
C LEU A 104 2.99 -16.21 3.69
N TRP A 105 3.06 -16.88 4.85
CA TRP A 105 2.44 -16.40 6.08
C TRP A 105 3.10 -15.13 6.62
N GLU A 106 4.43 -15.07 6.66
CA GLU A 106 5.16 -13.86 7.07
C GLU A 106 4.87 -12.69 6.13
N TRP A 107 4.83 -12.97 4.82
CA TRP A 107 4.53 -11.98 3.80
C TRP A 107 3.11 -11.42 3.95
N GLU A 108 2.11 -12.28 4.18
CA GLU A 108 0.74 -11.85 4.48
C GLU A 108 0.66 -11.00 5.76
N ARG A 109 1.36 -11.42 6.83
CA ARG A 109 1.45 -10.62 8.06
C ARG A 109 2.08 -9.25 7.83
N ALA A 110 3.14 -9.18 7.04
CA ALA A 110 3.82 -7.93 6.70
C ALA A 110 2.91 -7.01 5.88
N MET A 111 2.22 -7.55 4.87
CA MET A 111 1.20 -6.82 4.10
C MET A 111 0.09 -6.27 5.00
N ASN A 112 -0.39 -7.08 5.95
CA ASN A 112 -1.46 -6.68 6.86
C ASN A 112 -0.99 -5.73 7.98
N GLY A 113 0.33 -5.51 8.14
CA GLY A 113 0.87 -4.53 9.07
C GLY A 113 1.16 -5.04 10.47
N ALA A 114 1.56 -6.31 10.60
CA ALA A 114 1.85 -6.96 11.89
C ALA A 114 2.87 -6.24 12.79
N THR A 115 3.69 -5.34 12.23
CA THR A 115 4.71 -4.58 12.96
C THR A 115 4.14 -3.36 13.70
N THR A 116 2.96 -2.88 13.32
CA THR A 116 2.32 -1.71 13.94
C THR A 116 0.92 -2.10 14.36
N LEU A 117 0.70 -2.26 15.66
CA LEU A 117 -0.59 -2.64 16.22
C LEU A 117 -1.23 -1.44 16.93
N ARG A 118 -2.55 -1.32 16.82
CA ARG A 118 -3.38 -0.40 17.60
C ARG A 118 -4.52 -1.23 18.19
N ASP A 119 -4.61 -1.25 19.51
CA ASP A 119 -5.63 -2.03 20.23
C ASP A 119 -5.65 -3.53 19.87
N GLY A 120 -4.47 -4.08 19.51
CA GLY A 120 -4.31 -5.47 19.08
C GLY A 120 -4.62 -5.74 17.61
N GLU A 121 -5.13 -4.76 16.88
CA GLU A 121 -5.40 -4.84 15.44
C GLU A 121 -4.25 -4.25 14.63
N ALA A 122 -4.04 -4.75 13.43
CA ALA A 122 -2.99 -4.24 12.56
C ALA A 122 -3.34 -2.83 12.08
N ALA A 123 -2.45 -1.88 12.39
CA ALA A 123 -2.59 -0.46 12.14
C ALA A 123 -1.59 0.07 11.10
N GLY A 124 -0.62 -0.76 10.67
CA GLY A 124 0.33 -0.48 9.57
C GLY A 124 0.05 -1.29 8.30
N GLY A 125 1.04 -1.33 7.38
CA GLY A 125 0.94 -2.11 6.15
C GLY A 125 0.03 -1.49 5.09
N LEU A 126 -0.46 -2.34 4.19
CA LEU A 126 -1.31 -1.96 3.07
C LEU A 126 -2.79 -1.97 3.46
N VAL A 127 -3.61 -1.17 2.76
CA VAL A 127 -5.06 -1.15 2.97
C VAL A 127 -5.70 -2.32 2.20
N ASN A 128 -6.29 -3.28 2.92
CA ASN A 128 -6.99 -4.44 2.34
C ASN A 128 -6.17 -5.13 1.22
N PRO A 129 -4.95 -5.62 1.52
CA PRO A 129 -4.06 -6.14 0.50
C PRO A 129 -4.47 -7.52 -0.02
N VAL A 130 -4.06 -7.82 -1.25
CA VAL A 130 -3.98 -9.16 -1.80
C VAL A 130 -2.63 -9.35 -2.45
N GLY A 131 -1.94 -10.43 -2.11
CA GLY A 131 -0.67 -10.81 -2.72
C GLY A 131 -0.82 -12.07 -3.57
N CYS A 132 -0.38 -12.02 -4.83
CA CYS A 132 -0.43 -13.16 -5.74
C CYS A 132 0.95 -13.41 -6.33
N VAL A 133 1.26 -14.69 -6.55
CA VAL A 133 2.53 -15.11 -7.15
C VAL A 133 2.22 -16.10 -8.25
N THR A 134 2.77 -15.85 -9.43
CA THR A 134 2.76 -16.81 -10.54
C THR A 134 4.18 -17.20 -10.87
N VAL A 135 4.42 -18.51 -11.00
CA VAL A 135 5.70 -19.08 -11.38
C VAL A 135 5.50 -19.80 -12.71
N VAL A 136 6.29 -19.42 -13.71
CA VAL A 136 6.38 -20.12 -15.00
C VAL A 136 7.84 -20.46 -15.21
N ASP A 137 8.19 -21.72 -14.98
CA ASP A 137 9.57 -22.20 -14.88
C ASP A 137 10.36 -21.39 -13.83
N ARG A 138 11.20 -20.46 -14.27
CA ARG A 138 11.97 -19.56 -13.40
C ARG A 138 11.61 -18.09 -13.56
N LEU A 139 10.56 -17.80 -14.33
CA LEU A 139 10.00 -16.47 -14.43
C LEU A 139 8.92 -16.31 -13.37
N VAL A 140 9.22 -15.51 -12.36
CA VAL A 140 8.33 -15.24 -11.23
C VAL A 140 7.71 -13.88 -11.42
N THR A 141 6.38 -13.82 -11.35
CA THR A 141 5.64 -12.55 -11.26
C THR A 141 4.98 -12.45 -9.90
N VAL A 142 5.31 -11.38 -9.18
CA VAL A 142 4.68 -11.00 -7.93
C VAL A 142 3.74 -9.84 -8.20
N GLU A 143 2.50 -10.01 -7.77
CA GLU A 143 1.48 -8.99 -7.84
C GLU A 143 0.98 -8.66 -6.44
N ILE A 144 0.85 -7.37 -6.15
CA ILE A 144 0.25 -6.90 -4.91
C ILE A 144 -0.85 -5.91 -5.28
N ALA A 145 -2.07 -6.23 -4.89
CA ALA A 145 -3.22 -5.36 -4.97
C ALA A 145 -3.54 -4.78 -3.58
N TRP A 146 -4.03 -3.54 -3.54
CA TRP A 146 -4.53 -2.91 -2.32
C TRP A 146 -5.59 -1.87 -2.66
N GLN A 147 -6.33 -1.42 -1.66
CA GLN A 147 -7.35 -0.39 -1.83
C GLN A 147 -6.70 1.01 -1.85
N GLY A 148 -6.81 1.69 -2.98
CA GLY A 148 -6.46 3.10 -3.14
C GLY A 148 -7.57 4.05 -2.72
N PHE A 149 -7.32 5.36 -2.83
CA PHE A 149 -8.37 6.37 -2.64
C PHE A 149 -8.78 7.02 -3.96
N ALA A 150 -7.94 6.93 -4.99
CA ALA A 150 -8.23 7.44 -6.32
C ALA A 150 -8.89 6.34 -7.17
N ALA A 151 -10.09 6.62 -7.66
CA ALA A 151 -10.76 5.75 -8.61
C ALA A 151 -9.94 5.65 -9.91
N LEU A 152 -9.66 4.43 -10.35
CA LEU A 152 -9.05 4.11 -11.63
C LEU A 152 -10.08 3.47 -12.55
N SER A 153 -9.87 3.63 -13.85
CA SER A 153 -10.58 2.86 -14.87
C SER A 153 -9.65 1.77 -15.39
N TYR A 154 -10.14 0.54 -15.39
CA TYR A 154 -9.41 -0.61 -15.92
C TYR A 154 -9.99 -0.99 -17.28
N GLU A 155 -9.12 -1.29 -18.25
CA GLU A 155 -9.55 -1.78 -19.57
C GLU A 155 -10.26 -3.14 -19.46
N THR A 156 -9.86 -3.98 -18.50
CA THR A 156 -10.49 -5.26 -18.15
C THR A 156 -10.66 -5.38 -16.63
N PRO A 157 -11.76 -4.87 -16.08
CA PRO A 157 -12.12 -5.09 -14.67
C PRO A 157 -12.24 -6.59 -14.36
N GLY A 158 -11.84 -7.02 -13.17
CA GLY A 158 -12.09 -8.41 -12.73
C GLY A 158 -11.09 -9.47 -13.20
N THR A 159 -9.90 -9.12 -13.70
CA THR A 159 -8.81 -10.08 -13.96
C THR A 159 -7.54 -9.74 -13.18
N GLY A 160 -6.82 -10.78 -12.74
CA GLY A 160 -5.54 -10.64 -12.04
C GLY A 160 -5.68 -10.58 -10.52
N CYS A 161 -4.60 -10.19 -9.85
CA CYS A 161 -4.55 -10.19 -8.40
C CYS A 161 -5.60 -9.26 -7.77
N GLY A 162 -6.38 -9.79 -6.81
CA GLY A 162 -7.40 -9.05 -6.10
C GLY A 162 -8.60 -8.60 -6.96
N ALA A 163 -8.84 -9.27 -8.08
CA ALA A 163 -9.99 -9.03 -8.94
C ALA A 163 -11.34 -9.16 -8.22
N GLY A 164 -12.21 -8.17 -8.41
CA GLY A 164 -13.57 -8.12 -7.86
C GLY A 164 -13.65 -7.76 -6.38
N LEU A 165 -12.55 -7.33 -5.75
CA LEU A 165 -12.48 -7.07 -4.31
C LEU A 165 -12.49 -5.58 -3.93
N TYR A 166 -12.37 -4.66 -4.91
CA TYR A 166 -12.14 -3.23 -4.65
C TYR A 166 -13.21 -2.35 -5.30
N ALA A 167 -14.43 -2.40 -4.74
CA ALA A 167 -15.63 -1.74 -5.25
C ALA A 167 -16.10 -2.29 -6.62
N ALA A 168 -17.17 -1.71 -7.16
CA ALA A 168 -17.68 -2.10 -8.48
C ALA A 168 -16.62 -1.84 -9.56
N ASP A 169 -16.45 -2.79 -10.47
CA ASP A 169 -15.47 -2.73 -11.57
C ASP A 169 -14.01 -2.49 -11.12
N ASP A 170 -13.67 -2.87 -9.87
CA ASP A 170 -12.34 -2.70 -9.29
C ASP A 170 -11.84 -1.24 -9.25
N VAL A 171 -12.72 -0.23 -9.29
CA VAL A 171 -12.29 1.18 -9.41
C VAL A 171 -11.35 1.64 -8.29
N ASP A 172 -11.45 1.08 -7.10
CA ASP A 172 -10.57 1.43 -5.98
C ASP A 172 -9.28 0.60 -5.93
N ARG A 173 -9.11 -0.38 -6.82
CA ARG A 173 -7.92 -1.22 -6.84
C ARG A 173 -6.69 -0.37 -7.19
N GLN A 174 -5.59 -0.66 -6.54
CA GLN A 174 -4.25 -0.30 -7.00
C GLN A 174 -3.49 -1.61 -7.17
N LEU A 175 -2.64 -1.69 -8.20
CA LEU A 175 -1.92 -2.91 -8.53
C LEU A 175 -0.45 -2.60 -8.79
N LEU A 176 0.44 -3.32 -8.11
CA LEU A 176 1.85 -3.40 -8.41
C LEU A 176 2.15 -4.78 -8.99
N ARG A 177 2.87 -4.83 -10.11
CA ARG A 177 3.36 -6.06 -10.72
C ARG A 177 4.86 -5.97 -10.93
N ILE A 178 5.61 -6.92 -10.38
CA ILE A 178 7.05 -7.08 -10.59
C ILE A 178 7.29 -8.48 -11.14
N THR A 179 7.97 -8.55 -12.29
CA THR A 179 8.40 -9.82 -12.88
C THR A 179 9.91 -9.92 -12.82
N SER A 180 10.43 -11.03 -12.29
CA SER A 180 11.86 -11.31 -12.22
C SER A 180 12.13 -12.74 -12.68
N TYR A 181 13.24 -12.91 -13.39
CA TYR A 181 13.83 -14.23 -13.60
C TYR A 181 14.67 -14.61 -12.38
N LEU A 182 14.52 -15.82 -11.87
CA LEU A 182 15.35 -16.36 -10.79
C LEU A 182 16.38 -17.33 -11.42
N GLY A 183 17.65 -16.94 -11.44
CA GLY A 183 18.72 -17.82 -11.94
C GLY A 183 19.05 -18.95 -10.96
N GLU A 184 19.78 -19.96 -11.44
CA GLU A 184 20.46 -20.90 -10.55
C GLU A 184 21.51 -20.17 -9.71
N SER A 185 21.45 -20.32 -8.38
CA SER A 185 22.53 -19.92 -7.48
C SER A 185 23.77 -20.76 -7.78
N ILE A 186 24.90 -20.12 -8.10
CA ILE A 186 26.23 -20.74 -8.26
C ILE A 186 26.63 -21.48 -6.99
#